data_AF-A0A656GCV3-F1
#
_entry.id   AF-A0A656GCV3-F1
#
_cell.length_a   1.000
_cell.length_b   1.000
_cell.length_c   1.000
_cell.angle_alpha   90.00
_cell.angle_beta   90.00
_cell.angle_gamma   90.00
#
_symmetry.space_group_name_H-M   'P 1'
#
loop_
_entity.id
_entity.type
_entity.pdbx_description
1 polymer ?
#
loop_
_entity_poly.entity_id
_entity_poly.type
_entity_poly.pdbx_seq_one_letter_code
_entity_poly.pdbx_strand_id
1 'polypeptide(L)' 'LAELLPDTEVSSTEKFGVDPDWVEAMAFAWLAHCCLEGVPANRPTVTGAKGRRVLGAIYPA' A
#
# COMPACT_ATOMS: atom_id res chain seq x y z
N LEU A 1 -9.46 15.52 13.39
CA LEU A 1 -9.91 14.15 13.04
C LEU A 1 -10.44 13.42 14.27
N ALA A 2 -9.64 13.28 15.34
CA ALA A 2 -10.10 12.66 16.59
C ALA A 2 -11.40 13.29 17.16
N GLU A 3 -11.51 14.62 17.19
CA GLU A 3 -12.72 15.31 17.64
C GLU A 3 -13.97 15.05 16.76
N LEU A 4 -13.77 14.76 15.47
CA LEU A 4 -14.85 14.50 14.51
C LEU A 4 -15.25 13.01 14.48
N LEU A 5 -14.46 12.14 15.09
CA LEU A 5 -14.63 10.68 15.09
C LEU A 5 -14.50 10.14 16.52
N PRO A 6 -15.43 10.49 17.43
CA PRO A 6 -15.30 10.21 18.86
C PRO A 6 -15.25 8.72 19.18
N ASP A 7 -15.83 7.86 18.34
CA ASP A 7 -15.85 6.40 18.50
C ASP A 7 -14.67 5.68 17.83
N THR A 8 -13.69 6.42 17.28
CA THR A 8 -12.55 5.84 16.56
C THR A 8 -11.22 6.37 17.10
N GLU A 9 -10.29 5.47 17.40
CA GLU A 9 -8.93 5.85 17.76
C GLU A 9 -8.17 6.37 16.53
N VAL A 10 -7.73 7.62 16.57
CA VAL A 10 -6.87 8.23 15.54
C VAL A 10 -5.44 8.27 16.06
N SER A 11 -4.54 7.54 15.40
CA SER A 11 -3.12 7.45 15.78
C SER A 11 -2.18 7.49 14.58
N SER A 12 -0.95 7.97 14.79
CA SER A 12 0.15 7.89 13.81
C SER A 12 0.51 6.43 13.49
N THR A 13 1.02 6.17 12.29
CA THR A 13 1.54 4.85 11.92
C THR A 13 2.80 4.46 12.71
N GLU A 14 3.48 5.44 13.33
CA GLU A 14 4.63 5.19 14.21
C GLU A 14 4.28 4.27 15.36
N LYS A 15 3.02 4.33 15.84
CA LYS A 15 2.49 3.41 16.87
C LYS A 15 2.61 1.94 16.44
N PHE A 16 2.62 1.68 15.14
CA PHE A 16 2.75 0.34 14.54
C PHE A 16 4.16 0.07 13.99
N GLY A 17 5.15 0.91 14.33
CA GLY A 17 6.55 0.73 13.93
C GLY A 17 6.86 1.19 12.51
N VAL A 18 5.98 1.97 11.88
CA VAL A 18 6.19 2.53 10.53
C VAL A 18 6.17 4.05 10.60
N ASP A 19 7.31 4.66 10.32
CA ASP A 19 7.42 6.11 10.18
C ASP A 19 6.47 6.60 9.06
N PRO A 20 5.61 7.61 9.32
CA PRO A 20 4.54 8.00 8.40
C PRO A 20 5.09 8.53 7.08
N ASP A 21 6.27 9.16 7.09
CA ASP A 21 6.90 9.72 5.89
C ASP A 21 7.39 8.61 4.93
N TRP A 22 7.61 7.40 5.44
CA TRP A 22 8.14 6.27 4.65
C TRP A 22 7.06 5.33 4.10
N VAL A 23 5.81 5.47 4.51
CA VAL A 23 4.72 4.54 4.15
C VAL A 23 4.59 4.38 2.64
N GLU A 24 4.60 5.48 1.89
CA GLU A 24 4.44 5.45 0.43
C GLU A 24 5.65 4.83 -0.27
N ALA A 25 6.86 5.14 0.20
CA ALA A 25 8.09 4.54 -0.34
C ALA A 25 8.14 3.02 -0.11
N MET A 26 7.74 2.58 1.10
CA MET A 26 7.60 1.16 1.42
C MET A 26 6.55 0.47 0.54
N ALA A 27 5.47 1.16 0.21
CA ALA A 27 4.45 0.62 -0.70
C ALA A 27 5.03 0.35 -2.10
N PHE A 28 5.85 1.25 -2.67
CA PHE A 28 6.51 0.99 -3.96
C PHE A 28 7.53 -0.15 -3.89
N ALA A 29 8.32 -0.23 -2.83
CA ALA A 29 9.23 -1.36 -2.61
C ALA A 29 8.47 -2.70 -2.55
N TRP A 30 7.33 -2.71 -1.85
CA TRP A 30 6.44 -3.87 -1.78
C TRP A 30 5.80 -4.21 -3.14
N LEU A 31 5.43 -3.21 -3.95
CA LEU A 31 4.95 -3.43 -5.31
C LEU A 31 6.02 -4.09 -6.20
N ALA A 32 7.29 -3.69 -6.06
CA ALA A 32 8.40 -4.33 -6.77
C ALA A 32 8.55 -5.80 -6.35
N HIS A 33 8.49 -6.11 -5.05
CA HIS A 33 8.48 -7.49 -4.57
C HIS A 33 7.30 -8.30 -5.15
N CYS A 34 6.09 -7.73 -5.15
CA CYS A 34 4.92 -8.38 -5.75
C CYS A 34 5.08 -8.62 -7.25
N CYS A 35 5.74 -7.72 -7.97
CA CYS A 35 6.07 -7.88 -9.38
C CYS A 35 6.99 -9.09 -9.59
N LEU A 36 8.04 -9.21 -8.77
CA LEU A 36 9.00 -10.31 -8.84
C LEU A 36 8.36 -11.67 -8.49
N GLU A 37 7.52 -11.71 -7.46
CA GLU A 37 6.84 -12.93 -7.01
C GLU A 37 5.57 -13.25 -7.82
N GLY A 38 5.19 -12.41 -8.78
CA GLY A 38 3.96 -12.59 -9.57
C GLY A 38 2.67 -12.47 -8.74
N VAL A 39 2.72 -11.80 -7.59
CA VAL A 39 1.57 -11.59 -6.71
C VAL A 39 0.76 -10.37 -7.17
N PRO A 40 -0.55 -10.50 -7.43
CA PRO A 40 -1.37 -9.35 -7.80
C PRO A 40 -1.49 -8.33 -6.66
N ALA A 41 -1.05 -7.10 -6.90
CA ALA A 41 -1.01 -6.06 -5.87
C ALA A 41 -2.17 -5.06 -5.95
N ASN A 42 -2.92 -5.03 -7.05
CA ASN A 42 -4.08 -4.15 -7.16
C ASN A 42 -5.29 -4.67 -6.38
N ARG A 43 -6.19 -3.76 -5.99
CA ARG A 43 -7.50 -4.10 -5.43
C ARG A 43 -8.61 -3.56 -6.36
N PRO A 44 -9.27 -4.42 -7.15
CA PRO A 44 -10.29 -3.98 -8.12
C PRO A 44 -11.42 -3.13 -7.51
N THR A 45 -11.80 -3.40 -6.26
CA THR A 45 -12.81 -2.62 -5.54
C THR A 45 -12.37 -1.18 -5.23
N VAL A 46 -11.06 -0.90 -5.26
CA VAL A 46 -10.48 0.44 -5.11
C VAL A 46 -10.18 1.05 -6.48
N THR A 47 -9.63 0.28 -7.41
CA THR A 47 -9.12 0.80 -8.69
C THR A 47 -10.12 0.76 -9.85
N GLY A 48 -11.25 0.06 -9.72
CA GLY A 48 -12.21 -0.17 -10.81
C GLY A 48 -11.70 -1.10 -11.93
N ALA A 49 -10.55 -1.76 -11.74
CA ALA A 49 -9.99 -2.68 -12.74
C ALA A 49 -10.91 -3.89 -12.96
N LYS A 50 -10.91 -4.45 -14.18
CA LYS A 50 -11.69 -5.66 -14.52
C LYS A 50 -11.31 -6.92 -13.73
N GLY A 51 -10.18 -6.91 -13.01
CA GLY A 51 -9.72 -8.02 -12.20
C GLY A 51 -8.37 -7.75 -11.54
N ARG A 52 -7.88 -8.75 -10.81
CA ARG A 52 -6.57 -8.70 -10.15
C ARG A 52 -5.42 -8.70 -11.17
N ARG A 53 -4.38 -7.90 -10.95
CA ARG A 53 -3.23 -7.69 -11.84
C ARG A 53 -1.96 -7.54 -11.00
N VAL A 54 -0.88 -8.17 -11.48
CA VAL A 54 0.49 -7.83 -11.07
C VAL A 54 0.81 -6.47 -11.67
N LEU A 55 1.42 -5.59 -10.88
CA LEU A 55 1.75 -4.22 -11.28
C LEU A 55 3.26 -4.10 -11.49
N GLY A 56 3.68 -3.22 -12.39
CA GLY A 56 5.09 -2.95 -12.68
C GLY A 56 5.62 -3.66 -13.92
N ALA A 57 6.87 -3.34 -14.26
CA ALA A 57 7.66 -3.97 -15.32
C ALA A 57 9.10 -4.13 -14.81
N ILE A 58 9.76 -5.22 -15.19
CA ILE A 58 11.13 -5.52 -14.77
C ILE A 58 12.10 -4.96 -15.81
N TYR A 59 12.97 -4.06 -15.37
CA TYR A 59 14.09 -3.52 -16.15
C TYR A 59 15.38 -4.12 -15.58
N PRO A 60 16.03 -5.07 -16.27
CA PRO A 60 17.30 -5.64 -15.83
C PRO A 60 18.38 -4.56 -15.68
N ALA A 61 19.30 -4.78 -14.75
CA ALA A 61 20.42 -3.88 -14.46
C ALA A 61 21.37 -3.71 -15.65
#